data_AF-A0A660QKZ5-F1
#
_entry.id   AF-A0A660QKZ5-F1
#
_cell.length_a   1.000
_cell.length_b   1.000
_cell.length_c   1.000
_cell.angle_alpha   90.00
_cell.angle_beta   90.00
_cell.angle_gamma   90.00
#
_symmetry.space_group_name_H-M   'P 1'
#
loop_
_entity.id
_entity.type
_entity.pdbx_description
1 polymer ?
#
loop_
_entity_poly.entity_id
_entity_poly.type
_entity_poly.pdbx_seq_one_letter_code
_entity_poly.pdbx_strand_id
1 'polypeptide(L)'
;MGITMVINNNIASEVFDYNDEIRFIVNRYHDLQDGKNRIKDFLEKGYYVVKCDASYDYMLKRGSAAVEVQCKERNYKPKKFTFESVGPVHSELRSIWYGFKVLEKIKKPIGKVLILNDNLFAINLVVGNFTPRRSYIRDIVDAIKRRMKEMKFEVEFGLVRSKTVRRVDRLAKKRIKCKGKEINQRINRRINIVRKRIEESKKFTRYRWIDNATIEIKDTASNYWFRVCLSPVPSCTCYWWRRRWGSKSKEIIKARALPCVHMCKAAEILNIDIFRLFQRQIYRKN
;
A
#
# COMPACT_ATOMS: atom_id res chain seq x y z
N MET A 1 13.65 45.40 0.78
CA MET A 1 12.45 44.75 0.21
C MET A 1 12.36 43.34 0.79
N GLY A 2 11.56 43.17 1.84
CA GLY A 2 11.39 41.88 2.54
C GLY A 2 10.20 41.12 1.96
N ILE A 3 10.41 39.87 1.58
CA ILE A 3 9.35 38.97 1.12
C ILE A 3 8.72 38.31 2.35
N THR A 4 7.51 38.73 2.70
CA THR A 4 6.69 38.12 3.75
C THR A 4 6.02 36.87 3.19
N MET A 5 6.41 35.69 3.66
CA MET A 5 5.75 34.42 3.35
C MET A 5 4.42 34.33 4.11
N VAL A 6 3.31 34.37 3.37
CA VAL A 6 1.97 34.09 3.90
C VAL A 6 1.80 32.57 4.01
N ILE A 7 1.78 32.06 5.24
CA ILE A 7 1.44 30.66 5.52
C ILE A 7 -0.09 30.56 5.57
N ASN A 8 -0.68 29.87 4.59
CA ASN A 8 -2.11 29.60 4.52
C ASN A 8 -2.55 28.68 5.67
N ASN A 9 -3.24 29.23 6.67
CA ASN A 9 -3.82 28.52 7.83
C ASN A 9 -5.17 27.82 7.55
N ASN A 10 -5.54 27.61 6.28
CA ASN A 10 -6.88 27.15 5.87
C ASN A 10 -7.18 25.64 6.01
N ILE A 11 -6.39 24.85 6.76
CA ILE A 11 -6.72 23.43 7.02
C ILE A 11 -7.36 23.22 8.41
N ALA A 12 -7.29 24.20 9.31
CA ALA A 12 -7.75 24.04 10.68
C ALA A 12 -9.23 24.40 10.92
N SER A 13 -9.87 25.20 10.06
CA SER A 13 -11.16 25.85 10.37
C SER A 13 -12.41 25.08 9.96
N GLU A 14 -12.34 24.02 9.14
CA GLU A 14 -13.53 23.24 8.74
C GLU A 14 -13.87 22.08 9.71
N VAL A 15 -13.20 21.99 10.86
CA VAL A 15 -13.15 20.76 11.67
C VAL A 15 -13.88 20.84 13.02
N PHE A 16 -14.43 21.96 13.46
CA PHE A 16 -14.98 22.02 14.83
C PHE A 16 -16.30 22.75 14.93
N ASP A 17 -17.31 22.02 15.43
CA ASP A 17 -18.44 22.61 16.15
C ASP A 17 -18.23 22.23 17.62
N TYR A 18 -18.06 23.24 18.47
CA TYR A 18 -17.89 23.09 19.91
C TYR A 18 -19.27 23.18 20.54
N ASN A 19 -20.00 22.08 20.60
CA ASN A 19 -21.12 21.92 21.52
C ASN A 19 -21.32 20.43 21.79
N ASP A 20 -20.97 20.02 23.01
CA ASP A 20 -21.86 19.27 23.90
C ASP A 20 -21.08 18.82 25.14
N GLU A 21 -21.75 18.91 26.27
CA GLU A 21 -21.29 18.54 27.61
C GLU A 21 -20.86 17.07 27.68
N ILE A 22 -19.62 16.78 27.33
CA ILE A 22 -19.02 15.45 27.45
C ILE A 22 -18.28 15.38 28.78
N ARG A 23 -18.76 14.51 29.69
CA ARG A 23 -17.93 13.96 30.77
C ARG A 23 -16.72 13.27 30.12
N PHE A 24 -15.62 14.00 29.97
CA PHE A 24 -14.38 13.48 29.41
C PHE A 24 -13.81 12.44 30.37
N ILE A 25 -14.08 11.16 30.11
CA ILE A 25 -13.08 10.13 30.42
C ILE A 25 -11.93 10.43 29.45
N VAL A 26 -11.03 11.33 29.85
CA VAL A 26 -9.78 11.54 29.14
C VAL A 26 -9.02 10.23 29.29
N ASN A 27 -9.11 9.35 28.30
CA ASN A 27 -8.20 8.22 28.22
C ASN A 27 -6.81 8.83 27.97
N ARG A 28 -6.04 8.91 29.05
CA ARG A 28 -4.72 9.54 29.03
C ARG A 28 -3.72 8.59 28.38
N TYR A 29 -3.06 9.06 27.32
CA TYR A 29 -1.81 8.48 26.89
C TYR A 29 -0.67 9.11 27.71
N HIS A 30 0.48 8.45 27.75
CA HIS A 30 1.69 9.00 28.36
C HIS A 30 2.40 9.92 27.37
N ASP A 31 2.52 11.21 27.64
CA ASP A 31 3.47 12.05 26.91
C ASP A 31 4.88 11.82 27.48
N LEU A 32 5.69 11.06 26.74
CA LEU A 32 7.03 10.64 27.16
C LEU A 32 8.13 11.50 26.54
N GLN A 33 7.81 12.41 25.62
CA GLN A 33 8.74 13.29 24.92
C GLN A 33 10.06 12.60 24.52
N ASP A 34 11.22 13.09 24.99
CA ASP A 34 12.56 12.53 24.79
C ASP A 34 13.02 11.62 25.95
N GLY A 35 12.15 11.33 26.92
CA GLY A 35 12.48 10.64 28.16
C GLY A 35 12.82 9.18 27.98
N LYS A 36 14.03 8.88 27.50
CA LYS A 36 14.59 7.50 27.46
C LYS A 36 14.50 6.83 28.83
N ASN A 37 14.71 7.59 29.89
CA ASN A 37 14.60 7.11 31.28
C ASN A 37 13.18 6.60 31.57
N ARG A 38 12.14 7.35 31.17
CA ARG A 38 10.74 6.93 31.38
C ARG A 38 10.43 5.62 30.67
N ILE A 39 10.92 5.41 29.44
CA ILE A 39 10.74 4.12 28.73
C ILE A 39 11.43 2.98 29.49
N LYS A 40 12.61 3.24 30.07
CA LYS A 40 13.34 2.26 30.90
C LYS A 40 12.52 1.88 32.14
N ASP A 41 11.87 2.85 32.79
CA ASP A 41 11.02 2.59 33.95
C ASP A 41 9.86 1.63 33.61
N PHE A 42 9.22 1.80 32.45
CA PHE A 42 8.19 0.85 31.99
C PHE A 42 8.76 -0.57 31.77
N LEU A 43 9.95 -0.67 31.18
CA LEU A 43 10.62 -1.97 31.00
C LEU A 43 10.97 -2.61 32.36
N GLU A 44 11.44 -1.82 33.32
CA GLU A 44 11.74 -2.29 34.68
C GLU A 44 10.50 -2.75 35.43
N LYS A 45 9.34 -2.10 35.18
CA LYS A 45 8.00 -2.50 35.66
C LYS A 45 7.39 -3.70 34.90
N GLY A 46 8.15 -4.33 34.00
CA GLY A 46 7.71 -5.54 33.29
C GLY A 46 6.85 -5.29 32.04
N TYR A 47 6.77 -4.07 31.53
CA TYR A 47 6.04 -3.79 30.29
C TYR A 47 6.78 -4.35 29.08
N TYR A 48 5.99 -4.76 28.09
CA TYR A 48 6.44 -4.85 26.71
C TYR A 48 6.28 -3.49 26.03
N VAL A 49 7.38 -2.88 25.61
CA VAL A 49 7.39 -1.62 24.87
C VAL A 49 7.38 -1.91 23.38
N VAL A 50 6.40 -1.37 22.67
CA VAL A 50 6.22 -1.55 21.23
C VAL A 50 6.38 -0.23 20.51
N LYS A 51 7.46 -0.07 19.76
CA LYS A 51 7.70 1.12 18.93
C LYS A 51 7.09 0.88 17.55
N CYS A 52 6.12 1.71 17.19
CA CYS A 52 5.42 1.66 15.91
C CYS A 52 5.67 2.96 15.15
N ASP A 53 6.05 2.82 13.88
CA ASP A 53 6.12 3.97 12.98
C ASP A 53 5.78 3.55 11.55
N ALA A 54 5.30 4.50 10.76
CA ALA A 54 4.90 4.30 9.39
C ALA A 54 5.60 5.24 8.41
N SER A 55 5.48 4.90 7.13
CA SER A 55 5.83 5.80 6.04
C SER A 55 4.83 5.60 4.91
N TYR A 56 4.39 6.71 4.33
CA TYR A 56 3.38 6.73 3.27
C TYR A 56 3.96 7.33 1.99
N ASP A 57 3.69 6.67 0.86
CA ASP A 57 4.03 7.17 -0.47
C ASP A 57 2.74 7.51 -1.23
N TYR A 58 2.54 8.81 -1.45
CA TYR A 58 1.37 9.37 -2.15
C TYR A 58 1.25 8.85 -3.59
N MET A 59 2.38 8.71 -4.29
CA MET A 59 2.40 8.26 -5.68
C MET A 59 2.05 6.79 -5.80
N LEU A 60 2.43 5.98 -4.81
CA LEU A 60 2.10 4.56 -4.78
C LEU A 60 0.75 4.27 -4.12
N LYS A 61 0.15 5.21 -3.38
CA LYS A 61 -1.03 4.98 -2.51
C LYS A 61 -0.80 3.80 -1.56
N ARG A 62 0.40 3.72 -0.98
CA ARG A 62 0.82 2.61 -0.11
C ARG A 62 1.53 3.12 1.12
N GLY A 63 1.24 2.44 2.23
CA GLY A 63 1.97 2.58 3.47
C GLY A 63 2.97 1.45 3.68
N SER A 64 3.95 1.73 4.51
CA SER A 64 4.80 0.73 5.14
C SER A 64 4.85 1.01 6.63
N ALA A 65 5.06 -0.03 7.43
CA ALA A 65 5.24 0.11 8.87
C ALA A 65 6.45 -0.69 9.32
N ALA A 66 7.09 -0.22 10.37
CA ALA A 66 8.05 -1.00 11.13
C ALA A 66 7.62 -1.05 12.59
N VAL A 67 7.73 -2.24 13.16
CA VAL A 67 7.37 -2.51 14.56
C VAL A 67 8.55 -3.16 15.23
N GLU A 68 8.98 -2.57 16.34
CA GLU A 68 10.01 -3.11 17.22
C GLU A 68 9.40 -3.37 18.60
N VAL A 69 9.65 -4.55 19.15
CA VAL A 69 9.17 -4.93 20.49
C VAL A 69 10.37 -5.12 21.40
N GLN A 70 10.28 -4.61 22.61
CA GLN A 70 11.29 -4.71 23.64
C GLN A 70 10.64 -5.07 24.98
N CYS A 71 11.26 -5.96 25.74
CA CYS A 71 10.98 -6.17 27.16
C CYS A 71 12.31 -6.13 27.93
N LYS A 72 12.27 -6.16 29.27
CA LYS A 72 13.45 -6.09 30.15
C LYS A 72 14.58 -7.04 29.73
N GLU A 73 14.22 -8.27 29.42
CA GLU A 73 15.16 -9.36 29.10
C GLU A 73 15.55 -9.42 27.63
N ARG A 74 14.75 -8.84 26.72
CA ARG A 74 14.87 -9.14 25.29
C ARG A 74 14.46 -8.00 24.38
N ASN A 75 15.29 -7.79 23.37
CA ASN A 75 14.97 -6.99 22.18
C ASN A 75 14.58 -7.91 21.03
N TYR A 76 13.36 -7.76 20.50
CA TYR A 76 12.90 -8.53 19.35
C TYR A 76 13.33 -7.86 18.04
N LYS A 77 13.68 -8.68 17.03
CA LYS A 77 14.05 -8.16 15.70
C LYS A 77 12.87 -7.40 15.09
N PRO A 78 13.07 -6.15 14.62
CA PRO A 78 11.99 -5.36 14.02
C PRO A 78 11.33 -6.07 12.84
N LYS A 79 10.00 -6.01 12.79
CA LYS A 79 9.18 -6.52 11.69
C LYS A 79 8.76 -5.37 10.79
N LYS A 80 8.72 -5.62 9.47
CA LYS A 80 8.43 -4.62 8.44
C LYS A 80 7.24 -5.08 7.62
N PHE A 81 6.31 -4.17 7.37
CA PHE A 81 5.07 -4.43 6.65
C PHE A 81 4.90 -3.45 5.49
N THR A 82 4.13 -3.86 4.48
CA THR A 82 3.70 -3.01 3.36
C THR A 82 2.23 -3.25 3.13
N PHE A 83 1.46 -2.19 2.91
CA PHE A 83 0.02 -2.27 2.82
C PHE A 83 -0.52 -1.15 1.92
N GLU A 84 -1.75 -1.31 1.44
CA GLU A 84 -2.48 -0.20 0.83
C GLU A 84 -2.90 0.78 1.91
N SER A 85 -2.74 2.06 1.64
CA SER A 85 -3.09 3.13 2.58
C SER A 85 -3.61 4.32 1.80
N VAL A 86 -4.49 5.08 2.45
CA VAL A 86 -5.15 6.25 1.86
C VAL A 86 -4.41 7.55 2.24
N GLY A 87 -3.62 7.53 3.31
CA GLY A 87 -2.92 8.72 3.79
C GLY A 87 -1.92 8.44 4.92
N PRO A 88 -1.21 9.48 5.39
CA PRO A 88 -0.22 9.36 6.45
C PRO A 88 -0.84 8.89 7.78
N VAL A 89 -1.91 9.53 8.26
CA VAL A 89 -2.59 9.14 9.52
C VAL A 89 -3.12 7.69 9.47
N HIS A 90 -3.70 7.28 8.33
CA HIS A 90 -4.11 5.87 8.15
C HIS A 90 -2.91 4.92 8.23
N SER A 91 -1.74 5.32 7.71
CA SER A 91 -0.52 4.52 7.80
C SER A 91 -0.01 4.41 9.23
N GLU A 92 -0.07 5.49 10.01
CA GLU A 92 0.26 5.46 11.44
C GLU A 92 -0.66 4.56 12.25
N LEU A 93 -1.98 4.67 12.06
CA LEU A 93 -2.93 3.77 12.71
C LEU A 93 -2.68 2.31 12.33
N ARG A 94 -2.33 2.04 11.07
CA ARG A 94 -1.93 0.69 10.65
C ARG A 94 -0.62 0.23 11.30
N SER A 95 0.34 1.10 11.59
CA SER A 95 1.57 0.70 12.30
C SER A 95 1.23 0.22 13.71
N ILE A 96 0.33 0.91 14.42
CA ILE A 96 -0.22 0.50 15.72
C ILE A 96 -0.92 -0.86 15.61
N TRP A 97 -1.79 -1.04 14.61
CA TRP A 97 -2.44 -2.33 14.34
C TRP A 97 -1.43 -3.47 14.12
N TYR A 98 -0.38 -3.23 13.34
CA TYR A 98 0.69 -4.21 13.17
C TYR A 98 1.48 -4.46 14.46
N GLY A 99 1.55 -3.49 15.37
CA GLY A 99 2.03 -3.65 16.74
C GLY A 99 1.34 -4.82 17.45
N PHE A 100 0.01 -4.81 17.48
CA PHE A 100 -0.79 -5.91 18.02
C PHE A 100 -0.52 -7.25 17.31
N LYS A 101 -0.43 -7.25 15.98
CA LYS A 101 -0.11 -8.46 15.20
C LYS A 101 1.27 -9.05 15.49
N VAL A 102 2.22 -8.23 15.93
CA VAL A 102 3.53 -8.73 16.37
C VAL A 102 3.45 -9.30 17.79
N LEU A 103 2.73 -8.64 18.70
CA LEU A 103 2.51 -9.12 20.07
C LEU A 103 1.80 -10.49 20.10
N GLU A 104 0.79 -10.72 19.25
CA GLU A 104 0.08 -12.00 19.13
C GLU A 104 1.00 -13.20 18.83
N LYS A 105 2.17 -12.95 18.24
CA LYS A 105 3.13 -13.99 17.86
C LYS A 105 4.14 -14.30 18.97
N ILE A 106 4.13 -13.52 20.04
CA ILE A 106 4.99 -13.75 21.20
C ILE A 106 4.33 -14.81 22.07
N LYS A 107 5.01 -15.96 22.21
CA LYS A 107 4.51 -17.10 22.99
C LYS A 107 4.62 -16.90 24.51
N LYS A 108 5.47 -15.97 24.95
CA LYS A 108 5.62 -15.66 26.39
C LYS A 108 4.35 -14.94 26.89
N PRO A 109 3.91 -15.18 28.13
CA PRO A 109 2.86 -14.38 28.75
C PRO A 109 3.21 -12.89 28.72
N ILE A 110 2.24 -12.07 28.32
CA ILE A 110 2.34 -10.62 28.32
C ILE A 110 1.34 -10.14 29.37
N GLY A 111 1.79 -9.37 30.35
CA GLY A 111 0.92 -8.75 31.36
C GLY A 111 0.52 -7.32 30.96
N LYS A 112 1.51 -6.49 30.65
CA LYS A 112 1.31 -5.08 30.29
C LYS A 112 2.08 -4.70 29.02
N VAL A 113 1.50 -3.79 28.23
CA VAL A 113 2.05 -3.31 26.97
C VAL A 113 1.99 -1.79 26.92
N LEU A 114 3.08 -1.17 26.48
CA LEU A 114 3.14 0.25 26.14
C LEU A 114 3.40 0.40 24.63
N ILE A 115 2.42 0.90 23.88
CA ILE A 115 2.55 1.17 22.45
C ILE A 115 2.99 2.61 22.24
N LEU A 116 4.14 2.80 21.61
CA LEU A 116 4.75 4.09 21.31
C LEU A 116 4.57 4.46 19.84
N ASN A 117 4.10 5.67 19.59
CA ASN A 117 4.04 6.29 18.26
C ASN A 117 4.32 7.80 18.41
N ASP A 118 4.88 8.43 17.40
CA ASP A 118 5.22 9.85 17.41
C ASP A 118 4.15 10.74 16.77
N ASN A 119 3.08 10.15 16.24
CA ASN A 119 1.96 10.87 15.67
C ASN A 119 0.85 11.11 16.71
N LEU A 120 0.76 12.36 17.18
CA LEU A 120 -0.25 12.80 18.14
C LEU A 120 -1.69 12.50 17.68
N PHE A 121 -1.99 12.67 16.40
CA PHE A 121 -3.34 12.40 15.87
C PHE A 121 -3.69 10.92 15.94
N ALA A 122 -2.75 10.03 15.57
CA ALA A 122 -2.97 8.59 15.62
C ALA A 122 -3.21 8.11 17.05
N ILE A 123 -2.40 8.57 18.01
CA ILE A 123 -2.58 8.27 19.43
C ILE A 123 -3.95 8.76 19.92
N ASN A 124 -4.30 10.02 19.68
CA ASN A 124 -5.56 10.59 20.14
C ASN A 124 -6.80 9.90 19.55
N LEU A 125 -6.74 9.47 18.28
CA LEU A 125 -7.82 8.69 17.67
C LEU A 125 -8.01 7.32 18.33
N VAL A 126 -6.90 6.64 18.66
CA VAL A 126 -6.97 5.30 19.28
C VAL A 126 -7.46 5.37 20.72
N VAL A 127 -6.94 6.31 21.53
CA VAL A 127 -7.39 6.48 22.92
C VAL A 127 -8.80 7.07 23.02
N GLY A 128 -9.30 7.69 21.95
CA GLY A 128 -10.67 8.21 21.87
C GLY A 128 -10.82 9.69 22.23
N ASN A 129 -9.72 10.43 22.29
CA ASN A 129 -9.77 11.90 22.44
C ASN A 129 -10.26 12.58 21.15
N PHE A 130 -10.01 11.96 19.99
CA PHE A 130 -10.51 12.44 18.69
C PHE A 130 -11.49 11.46 18.07
N THR A 131 -12.55 11.99 17.45
CA THR A 131 -13.57 11.19 16.75
C THR A 131 -13.19 10.97 15.28
N PRO A 132 -13.10 9.72 14.80
CA PRO A 132 -12.76 9.43 13.42
C PRO A 132 -13.91 9.79 12.45
N ARG A 133 -13.74 10.83 11.65
CA ARG A 133 -14.74 11.28 10.66
C ARG A 133 -14.77 10.43 9.39
N ARG A 134 -13.61 10.06 8.88
CA ARG A 134 -13.48 9.32 7.60
C ARG A 134 -13.67 7.82 7.83
N SER A 135 -14.47 7.15 6.99
CA SER A 135 -14.80 5.72 7.12
C SER A 135 -13.56 4.84 7.26
N TYR A 136 -12.59 4.96 6.37
CA TYR A 136 -11.35 4.17 6.41
C TYR A 136 -10.48 4.41 7.65
N ILE A 137 -10.62 5.56 8.34
CA ILE A 137 -9.97 5.83 9.64
C ILE A 137 -10.78 5.17 10.75
N ARG A 138 -12.11 5.29 10.71
CA ARG A 138 -13.02 4.66 11.67
C ARG A 138 -12.82 3.15 11.67
N ASP A 139 -12.79 2.51 10.51
CA ASP A 139 -12.61 1.06 10.36
C ASP A 139 -11.33 0.55 11.05
N ILE A 140 -10.21 1.27 10.91
CA ILE A 140 -8.94 0.86 11.53
C ILE A 140 -8.93 1.16 13.04
N VAL A 141 -9.51 2.27 13.48
CA VAL A 141 -9.64 2.59 14.92
C VAL A 141 -10.52 1.57 15.62
N ASP A 142 -11.67 1.22 15.04
CA ASP A 142 -12.59 0.22 15.57
C ASP A 142 -11.94 -1.17 15.59
N ALA A 143 -11.16 -1.52 14.56
CA ALA A 143 -10.37 -2.75 14.56
C ALA A 143 -9.36 -2.77 15.72
N ILE A 144 -8.62 -1.67 15.94
CA ILE A 144 -7.66 -1.55 17.05
C ILE A 144 -8.38 -1.67 18.40
N LYS A 145 -9.46 -0.94 18.62
CA LYS A 145 -10.24 -0.96 19.88
C LYS A 145 -10.81 -2.34 20.16
N ARG A 146 -11.41 -2.99 19.16
CA ARG A 146 -11.89 -4.37 19.29
C ARG A 146 -10.75 -5.31 19.68
N ARG A 147 -9.60 -5.19 19.00
CA ARG A 147 -8.43 -6.01 19.30
C ARG A 147 -7.91 -5.77 20.72
N MET A 148 -7.87 -4.53 21.19
CA MET A 148 -7.49 -4.22 22.58
C MET A 148 -8.38 -4.95 23.59
N LYS A 149 -9.70 -4.98 23.36
CA LYS A 149 -10.66 -5.69 24.22
C LYS A 149 -10.48 -7.21 24.21
N GLU A 150 -10.03 -7.77 23.08
CA GLU A 150 -9.78 -9.21 22.93
C GLU A 150 -8.47 -9.67 23.60
N MET A 151 -7.53 -8.76 23.87
CA MET A 151 -6.23 -9.10 24.44
C MET A 151 -6.31 -9.33 25.95
N LYS A 152 -5.57 -10.33 26.45
CA LYS A 152 -5.47 -10.66 27.88
C LYS A 152 -4.46 -9.81 28.65
N PHE A 153 -4.01 -8.70 28.08
CA PHE A 153 -3.00 -7.82 28.66
C PHE A 153 -3.47 -6.38 28.67
N GLU A 154 -2.99 -5.63 29.65
CA GLU A 154 -3.24 -4.20 29.78
C GLU A 154 -2.47 -3.45 28.68
N VAL A 155 -3.15 -2.55 27.98
CA VAL A 155 -2.58 -1.78 26.87
C VAL A 155 -2.63 -0.30 27.20
N GLU A 156 -1.45 0.31 27.21
CA GLU A 156 -1.25 1.74 27.38
C GLU A 156 -0.60 2.32 26.11
N PHE A 157 -0.82 3.61 25.89
CA PHE A 157 -0.26 4.34 24.76
C PHE A 157 0.71 5.41 25.23
N GLY A 158 1.80 5.62 24.49
CA GLY A 158 2.77 6.67 24.73
C GLY A 158 3.04 7.48 23.48
N LEU A 159 2.94 8.80 23.62
CA LEU A 159 3.44 9.75 22.63
C LEU A 159 4.93 9.98 22.88
N VAL A 160 5.73 9.87 21.83
CA VAL A 160 7.19 10.06 21.89
C VAL A 160 7.65 10.98 20.78
N ARG A 161 8.83 11.59 20.92
CA ARG A 161 9.44 12.29 19.78
C ARG A 161 9.95 11.30 18.74
N SER A 162 9.97 11.71 17.47
CA SER A 162 10.49 10.91 16.35
C SER A 162 11.92 10.42 16.55
N LYS A 163 12.76 11.14 17.32
CA LYS A 163 14.12 10.70 17.67
C LYS A 163 14.12 9.37 18.44
N THR A 164 13.12 9.13 19.29
CA THR A 164 12.97 7.92 20.11
C THR A 164 12.59 6.70 19.27
N VAL A 165 11.86 6.92 18.17
CA VAL A 165 11.42 5.88 17.21
C VAL A 165 12.21 5.90 15.89
N ARG A 166 13.31 6.66 15.82
CA ARG A 166 14.10 6.87 14.59
C ARG A 166 14.56 5.59 13.90
N ARG A 167 14.79 4.51 14.67
CA ARG A 167 15.15 3.20 14.10
C ARG A 167 13.99 2.62 13.29
N VAL A 168 12.77 2.62 13.84
CA VAL A 168 11.58 2.09 13.14
C VAL A 168 11.20 2.99 11.96
N ASP A 169 11.30 4.32 12.09
CA ASP A 169 11.13 5.28 10.99
C ASP A 169 11.98 4.93 9.75
N ARG A 170 13.29 4.82 9.98
CA ARG A 170 14.25 4.48 8.91
C ARG A 170 13.91 3.13 8.26
N LEU A 171 13.43 2.15 9.03
CA LEU A 171 13.05 0.84 8.52
C LEU A 171 11.77 0.91 7.69
N ALA A 172 10.77 1.69 8.09
CA ALA A 172 9.55 1.93 7.32
C ALA A 172 9.90 2.65 6.01
N LYS A 173 10.62 3.79 6.06
CA LYS A 173 11.09 4.53 4.88
C LYS A 173 11.92 3.67 3.91
N LYS A 174 12.82 2.82 4.44
CA LYS A 174 13.58 1.87 3.59
C LYS A 174 12.65 0.86 2.94
N ARG A 175 11.64 0.36 3.66
CA ARG A 175 10.71 -0.66 3.13
C ARG A 175 9.83 -0.11 2.01
N ILE A 176 9.28 1.10 2.14
CA ILE A 176 8.47 1.70 1.07
C ILE A 176 9.30 1.97 -0.19
N LYS A 177 10.55 2.44 -0.04
CA LYS A 177 11.49 2.61 -1.17
C LYS A 177 11.80 1.30 -1.87
N CYS A 178 12.09 0.22 -1.12
CA CYS A 178 12.26 -1.11 -1.70
C CYS A 178 11.00 -1.56 -2.45
N LYS A 179 9.82 -1.29 -1.91
CA LYS A 179 8.56 -1.67 -2.56
C LYS A 179 8.33 -0.91 -3.87
N GLY A 180 8.63 0.39 -3.90
CA GLY A 180 8.60 1.19 -5.13
C GLY A 180 9.54 0.62 -6.20
N LYS A 181 10.76 0.24 -5.82
CA LYS A 181 11.70 -0.44 -6.74
C LYS A 181 11.15 -1.76 -7.27
N GLU A 182 10.58 -2.62 -6.42
CA GLU A 182 9.94 -3.87 -6.86
C GLU A 182 8.81 -3.63 -7.88
N ILE A 183 7.96 -2.62 -7.63
CA ILE A 183 6.87 -2.25 -8.53
C ILE A 183 7.41 -1.79 -9.88
N ASN A 184 8.38 -0.87 -9.87
CA ASN A 184 8.99 -0.36 -11.10
C ASN A 184 9.70 -1.46 -11.89
N GLN A 185 10.39 -2.38 -11.22
CA GLN A 185 10.99 -3.55 -11.87
C GLN A 185 9.93 -4.42 -12.56
N ARG A 186 8.77 -4.66 -11.94
CA ARG A 186 7.67 -5.41 -12.56
C ARG A 186 7.11 -4.68 -13.78
N ILE A 187 6.91 -3.37 -13.69
CA ILE A 187 6.44 -2.54 -14.81
C ILE A 187 7.45 -2.61 -15.96
N ASN A 188 8.74 -2.42 -15.69
CA ASN A 188 9.81 -2.50 -16.69
C ASN A 188 9.88 -3.88 -17.35
N ARG A 189 9.69 -4.97 -16.59
CA ARG A 189 9.60 -6.32 -17.17
C ARG A 189 8.42 -6.43 -18.15
N ARG A 190 7.26 -5.87 -17.82
CA ARG A 190 6.09 -5.88 -18.73
C ARG A 190 6.33 -5.02 -19.97
N ILE A 191 6.93 -3.84 -19.82
CA ILE A 191 7.35 -3.00 -20.94
C ILE A 191 8.28 -3.78 -21.87
N ASN A 192 9.30 -4.45 -21.32
CA ASN A 192 10.25 -5.25 -22.10
C ASN A 192 9.57 -6.44 -22.80
N ILE A 193 8.61 -7.11 -22.15
CA ILE A 193 7.79 -8.15 -22.80
C ILE A 193 7.03 -7.57 -23.99
N VAL A 194 6.40 -6.41 -23.84
CA VAL A 194 5.65 -5.77 -24.93
C VAL A 194 6.59 -5.33 -26.05
N ARG A 195 7.73 -4.69 -25.74
CA ARG A 195 8.75 -4.32 -26.73
C ARG A 195 9.26 -5.53 -27.52
N LYS A 196 9.59 -6.63 -26.83
CA LYS A 196 10.02 -7.87 -27.49
C LYS A 196 8.95 -8.41 -28.43
N ARG A 197 7.67 -8.33 -28.04
CA ARG A 197 6.56 -8.79 -28.88
C ARG A 197 6.31 -7.89 -30.09
N ILE A 198 6.51 -6.59 -29.96
CA ILE A 198 6.50 -5.66 -31.10
C ILE A 198 7.61 -6.02 -32.09
N GLU A 199 8.81 -6.34 -31.60
CA GLU A 199 9.91 -6.74 -32.48
C GLU A 199 9.63 -8.07 -33.18
N GLU A 200 9.17 -9.07 -32.43
CA GLU A 200 8.75 -10.36 -32.99
C GLU A 200 7.59 -10.21 -33.99
N SER A 201 6.72 -9.23 -33.80
CA SER A 201 5.55 -9.04 -34.65
C SER A 201 5.89 -8.53 -36.05
N LYS A 202 7.06 -7.92 -36.25
CA LYS A 202 7.52 -7.44 -37.57
C LYS A 202 7.68 -8.56 -38.60
N LYS A 203 7.86 -9.80 -38.15
CA LYS A 203 7.97 -10.98 -39.03
C LYS A 203 6.66 -11.31 -39.75
N PHE A 204 5.51 -10.88 -39.20
CA PHE A 204 4.21 -11.11 -39.83
C PHE A 204 3.94 -10.05 -40.89
N THR A 205 4.05 -10.44 -42.16
CA THR A 205 3.86 -9.54 -43.31
C THR A 205 2.48 -9.64 -43.95
N ARG A 206 1.83 -10.81 -43.83
CA ARG A 206 0.54 -11.09 -44.47
C ARG A 206 -0.62 -10.87 -43.48
N TYR A 207 -1.56 -10.04 -43.89
CA TYR A 207 -2.77 -9.76 -43.14
C TYR A 207 -3.97 -9.55 -44.09
N ARG A 208 -5.18 -9.68 -43.55
CA ARG A 208 -6.42 -9.29 -44.24
C ARG A 208 -7.44 -8.73 -43.24
N TRP A 209 -8.25 -7.81 -43.72
CA TRP A 209 -9.36 -7.25 -42.97
C TRP A 209 -10.55 -8.22 -43.01
N ILE A 210 -11.15 -8.49 -41.84
CA ILE A 210 -12.47 -9.16 -41.80
C ILE A 210 -13.56 -8.09 -41.74
N ASP A 211 -13.39 -7.14 -40.83
CA ASP A 211 -14.31 -6.03 -40.56
C ASP A 211 -13.51 -4.84 -39.99
N ASN A 212 -14.21 -3.76 -39.65
CA ASN A 212 -13.58 -2.52 -39.16
C ASN A 212 -12.84 -2.66 -37.82
N ALA A 213 -13.06 -3.73 -37.06
CA ALA A 213 -12.49 -3.96 -35.73
C ALA A 213 -11.62 -5.22 -35.63
N THR A 214 -11.58 -6.04 -36.69
CA THR A 214 -11.01 -7.38 -36.69
C THR A 214 -10.09 -7.60 -37.89
N ILE A 215 -8.86 -8.01 -37.61
CA ILE A 215 -7.84 -8.34 -38.61
C ILE A 215 -7.44 -9.81 -38.45
N GLU A 216 -7.20 -10.50 -39.55
CA GLU A 216 -6.48 -11.78 -39.53
C GLU A 216 -5.02 -11.59 -39.92
N ILE A 217 -4.14 -12.21 -39.14
CA ILE A 217 -2.70 -12.19 -39.36
C ILE A 217 -2.26 -13.62 -39.63
N LYS A 218 -1.54 -13.82 -40.74
CA LYS A 218 -1.03 -15.13 -41.11
C LYS A 218 0.25 -15.42 -40.36
N ASP A 219 0.31 -16.58 -39.70
CA ASP A 219 1.54 -17.08 -39.09
C ASP A 219 2.58 -17.40 -40.16
N THR A 220 3.83 -17.04 -39.89
CA THR A 220 4.92 -17.30 -40.83
C THR A 220 5.29 -18.79 -40.90
N ALA A 221 5.13 -19.53 -39.80
CA ALA A 221 5.56 -20.92 -39.71
C ALA A 221 4.45 -21.93 -40.05
N SER A 222 3.22 -21.71 -39.59
CA SER A 222 2.15 -22.72 -39.64
C SER A 222 1.12 -22.53 -40.75
N ASN A 223 1.27 -21.51 -41.61
CA ASN A 223 0.27 -21.09 -42.59
C ASN A 223 -1.13 -20.75 -42.01
N TYR A 224 -1.29 -20.79 -40.69
CA TYR A 224 -2.55 -20.57 -40.00
C TYR A 224 -2.87 -19.07 -39.88
N TRP A 225 -4.14 -18.70 -39.96
CA TRP A 225 -4.60 -17.32 -39.79
C TRP A 225 -5.14 -17.10 -38.39
N PHE A 226 -4.55 -16.14 -37.67
CA PHE A 226 -5.00 -15.74 -36.35
C PHE A 226 -5.88 -14.50 -36.42
N ARG A 227 -7.11 -14.61 -35.93
CA ARG A 227 -8.05 -13.50 -35.80
C ARG A 227 -7.70 -12.69 -34.57
N VAL A 228 -7.59 -11.37 -34.75
CA VAL A 228 -7.26 -10.40 -33.71
C VAL A 228 -8.31 -9.32 -33.68
N CYS A 229 -8.82 -9.04 -32.48
CA CYS A 229 -9.75 -7.96 -32.21
C CYS A 229 -9.21 -7.15 -31.03
N LEU A 230 -9.04 -5.83 -31.19
CA LEU A 230 -8.44 -4.97 -30.16
C LEU A 230 -9.47 -4.23 -29.29
N SER A 231 -10.74 -4.21 -29.70
CA SER A 231 -11.83 -3.48 -29.03
C SER A 231 -13.15 -4.25 -29.16
N PRO A 232 -14.03 -4.28 -28.15
CA PRO A 232 -13.97 -3.59 -26.85
C PRO A 232 -13.18 -4.34 -25.77
N VAL A 233 -12.83 -5.61 -26.01
CA VAL A 233 -11.96 -6.43 -25.17
C VAL A 233 -10.91 -7.06 -26.10
N PRO A 234 -9.62 -6.79 -25.89
CA PRO A 234 -8.59 -7.39 -26.73
C PRO A 234 -8.69 -8.91 -26.71
N SER A 235 -8.70 -9.54 -27.87
CA SER A 235 -8.70 -11.00 -28.03
C SER A 235 -7.91 -11.45 -29.27
N CYS A 236 -7.35 -12.66 -29.21
CA CYS A 236 -6.62 -13.27 -30.31
C CYS A 236 -6.87 -14.77 -30.32
N THR A 237 -7.01 -15.38 -31.49
CA THR A 237 -7.22 -16.85 -31.59
C THR A 237 -5.93 -17.66 -31.48
N CYS A 238 -4.76 -17.02 -31.28
CA CYS A 238 -3.51 -17.74 -31.16
C CYS A 238 -3.45 -18.62 -29.91
N TYR A 239 -2.71 -19.72 -30.02
CA TYR A 239 -2.60 -20.72 -28.95
C TYR A 239 -2.18 -20.11 -27.61
N TRP A 240 -1.18 -19.22 -27.61
CA TRP A 240 -0.71 -18.54 -26.41
C TRP A 240 -1.83 -17.73 -25.73
N TRP A 241 -2.63 -16.99 -26.51
CA TRP A 241 -3.72 -16.18 -25.97
C TRP A 241 -4.84 -17.06 -25.43
N ARG A 242 -5.32 -18.02 -26.24
CA ARG A 242 -6.39 -18.94 -25.87
C ARG A 242 -6.07 -19.68 -24.57
N ARG A 243 -4.85 -20.20 -24.43
CA ARG A 243 -4.41 -20.94 -23.22
C ARG A 243 -4.35 -20.08 -21.96
N ARG A 244 -3.96 -18.80 -22.07
CA ARG A 244 -3.77 -17.92 -20.90
C ARG A 244 -5.00 -17.10 -20.53
N TRP A 245 -5.77 -16.68 -21.53
CA TRP A 245 -6.82 -15.68 -21.40
C TRP A 245 -8.17 -16.13 -21.95
N GLY A 246 -8.23 -17.18 -22.77
CA GLY A 246 -9.46 -17.60 -23.46
C GLY A 246 -10.61 -18.01 -22.54
N SER A 247 -10.32 -18.48 -21.33
CA SER A 247 -11.33 -18.83 -20.31
C SER A 247 -11.48 -17.79 -19.20
N LYS A 248 -10.77 -16.64 -19.30
CA LYS A 248 -10.82 -15.59 -18.27
C LYS A 248 -11.93 -14.60 -18.58
N SER A 249 -12.54 -14.05 -17.52
CA SER A 249 -13.56 -13.02 -17.66
C SER A 249 -13.01 -11.75 -18.32
N LYS A 250 -13.89 -10.95 -18.91
CA LYS A 250 -13.54 -9.71 -19.62
C LYS A 250 -12.81 -8.72 -18.70
N GLU A 251 -13.19 -8.66 -17.42
CA GLU A 251 -12.61 -7.80 -16.39
C GLU A 251 -11.15 -8.19 -16.11
N ILE A 252 -10.89 -9.50 -16.00
CA ILE A 252 -9.54 -10.02 -15.75
C ILE A 252 -8.63 -9.72 -16.94
N ILE A 253 -9.13 -9.90 -18.17
CA ILE A 253 -8.37 -9.60 -19.40
C ILE A 253 -8.02 -8.11 -19.45
N LYS A 254 -9.02 -7.23 -19.27
CA LYS A 254 -8.84 -5.78 -19.24
C LYS A 254 -7.90 -5.31 -18.12
N ALA A 255 -7.81 -6.05 -17.01
CA ALA A 255 -6.95 -5.69 -15.88
C ALA A 255 -5.52 -6.27 -15.97
N ARG A 256 -5.31 -7.37 -16.69
CA ARG A 256 -4.06 -8.16 -16.56
C ARG A 256 -3.42 -8.64 -17.86
N ALA A 257 -4.17 -8.79 -18.94
CA ALA A 257 -3.64 -9.40 -20.16
C ALA A 257 -2.61 -8.48 -20.84
N LEU A 258 -1.50 -9.07 -21.29
CA LEU A 258 -0.51 -8.38 -22.12
C LEU A 258 -0.68 -8.82 -23.59
N PRO A 259 -0.48 -7.91 -24.56
CA PRO A 259 -0.74 -8.17 -25.98
C PRO A 259 0.15 -9.30 -26.50
N CYS A 260 -0.37 -10.25 -27.28
CA CYS A 260 0.47 -11.22 -27.98
C CYS A 260 1.14 -10.57 -29.22
N VAL A 261 2.05 -11.30 -29.89
CA VAL A 261 2.73 -10.80 -31.09
C VAL A 261 1.75 -10.40 -32.21
N HIS A 262 0.67 -11.16 -32.42
CA HIS A 262 -0.35 -10.82 -33.41
C HIS A 262 -1.13 -9.56 -33.03
N MET A 263 -1.38 -9.32 -31.74
CA MET A 263 -1.99 -8.06 -31.29
C MET A 263 -1.09 -6.86 -31.54
N CYS A 264 0.23 -7.01 -31.35
CA CYS A 264 1.18 -5.96 -31.70
C CYS A 264 1.16 -5.66 -33.21
N LYS A 265 1.14 -6.70 -34.06
CA LYS A 265 1.04 -6.50 -35.52
C LYS A 265 -0.29 -5.85 -35.93
N ALA A 266 -1.41 -6.29 -35.34
CA ALA A 266 -2.71 -5.68 -35.62
C ALA A 266 -2.74 -4.21 -35.22
N ALA A 267 -2.16 -3.85 -34.07
CA ALA A 267 -2.07 -2.47 -33.63
C ALA A 267 -1.20 -1.62 -34.57
N GLU A 268 -0.10 -2.16 -35.09
CA GLU A 268 0.72 -1.51 -36.12
C GLU A 268 -0.08 -1.22 -37.39
N ILE A 269 -0.80 -2.22 -37.94
CA ILE A 269 -1.63 -2.06 -39.15
C ILE A 269 -2.75 -1.04 -38.94
N LEU A 270 -3.35 -1.01 -37.74
CA LEU A 270 -4.40 -0.07 -37.35
C LEU A 270 -3.87 1.32 -36.94
N ASN A 271 -2.55 1.53 -36.94
CA ASN A 271 -1.92 2.74 -36.42
C ASN A 271 -2.35 3.09 -34.97
N ILE A 272 -2.45 2.07 -34.12
CA ILE A 272 -2.81 2.18 -32.69
C ILE A 272 -1.56 1.99 -31.84
N ASP A 273 -1.32 2.89 -30.89
CA ASP A 273 -0.28 2.70 -29.87
C ASP A 273 -0.68 1.58 -28.89
N ILE A 274 0.03 0.45 -28.99
CA ILE A 274 -0.18 -0.72 -28.13
C ILE A 274 0.08 -0.43 -26.65
N PHE A 275 0.98 0.50 -26.32
CA PHE A 275 1.25 0.89 -24.93
C PHE A 275 0.07 1.68 -24.35
N ARG A 276 -0.55 2.55 -25.16
CA ARG A 276 -1.78 3.24 -24.78
C ARG A 276 -2.95 2.27 -24.61
N LEU A 277 -3.13 1.33 -25.54
CA LEU A 277 -4.20 0.33 -25.47
C LEU A 277 -4.08 -0.58 -24.23
N PHE A 278 -2.87 -0.99 -23.88
CA PHE A 278 -2.59 -1.88 -22.73
C PHE A 278 -2.03 -1.16 -21.50
N GLN A 279 -2.24 0.16 -21.40
CA GLN A 279 -1.64 1.00 -20.36
C GLN A 279 -1.97 0.48 -18.95
N ARG A 280 -3.24 0.14 -18.70
CA ARG A 280 -3.69 -0.36 -17.39
C ARG A 280 -2.97 -1.66 -16.98
N GLN A 281 -2.73 -2.56 -17.93
CA GLN A 281 -2.13 -3.87 -17.70
C GLN A 281 -0.61 -3.76 -17.51
N ILE A 282 0.04 -2.90 -18.31
CA ILE A 282 1.49 -2.66 -18.25
C ILE A 282 1.86 -1.96 -16.94
N TYR A 283 1.20 -0.83 -16.63
CA TYR A 283 1.56 0.05 -15.51
C TYR A 283 0.87 -0.32 -14.18
N ARG A 284 0.22 -1.49 -14.11
CA ARG A 284 -0.43 -1.96 -12.88
C ARG A 284 0.58 -2.10 -11.73
N LYS A 285 0.30 -1.45 -10.60
CA LYS A 285 1.18 -1.42 -9.41
C LYS A 285 1.04 -2.64 -8.49
N ASN A 286 0.05 -3.51 -8.74
CA ASN A 286 -0.24 -4.71 -7.95
C ASN A 286 0.31 -5.99 -8.59
#